data_AF-A0A7L4ZVE6-F1
#
_entry.id   AF-A0A7L4ZVE6-F1
#
_cell.length_a   1.000
_cell.length_b   1.000
_cell.length_c   1.000
_cell.angle_alpha   90.00
_cell.angle_beta   90.00
_cell.angle_gamma   90.00
#
_symmetry.space_group_name_H-M   'P 1'
#
loop_
_entity.id
_entity.type
_entity.pdbx_description
1 polymer ?
#
loop_
_entity_poly.entity_id
_entity_poly.type
_entity_poly.pdbx_seq_one_letter_code
_entity_poly.pdbx_strand_id
1 'polypeptide(L)'
;MPSLLLLLGLVLPFFGPAAARPAPAPNPYVGMWEYRTDSTLFRVQLREKRNFQMPNQKVSDVVLGSYSFSRNGRVVEETFSEKSRYVAPFGMLKPGYETRLSVVFQDQLGLNHARVSLQFKPGQPDVLVWTREYALETVRINDNRPARFTLPNTFELVRTK
;
A
#
# COMPACT_ATOMS: atom_id res chain seq x y z
N MET A 1 -36.14 -41.93 -55.82
CA MET A 1 -36.01 -41.19 -54.55
C MET A 1 -34.74 -40.35 -54.60
N PRO A 2 -34.82 -39.02 -54.71
CA PRO A 2 -33.72 -38.13 -54.34
C PRO A 2 -34.03 -37.39 -53.05
N SER A 3 -33.04 -37.38 -52.16
CA SER A 3 -33.08 -36.79 -50.84
C SER A 3 -32.98 -35.27 -50.87
N LEU A 4 -33.71 -34.69 -49.91
CA LEU A 4 -33.71 -33.33 -49.40
C LEU A 4 -32.31 -32.77 -49.12
N LEU A 5 -32.12 -31.47 -49.36
CA LEU A 5 -31.15 -30.65 -48.60
C LEU A 5 -31.77 -29.28 -48.32
N LEU A 6 -32.36 -29.16 -47.13
CA LEU A 6 -32.77 -27.90 -46.52
C LEU A 6 -31.51 -27.14 -46.07
N LEU A 7 -31.30 -25.94 -46.60
CA LEU A 7 -30.35 -24.98 -46.05
C LEU A 7 -30.98 -24.29 -44.84
N LEU A 8 -30.58 -24.71 -43.65
CA LEU A 8 -30.83 -24.00 -42.39
C LEU A 8 -29.90 -22.79 -42.33
N GLY A 9 -30.48 -21.59 -42.43
CA GLY A 9 -29.81 -20.32 -42.17
C GLY A 9 -29.44 -20.21 -40.69
N LEU A 10 -28.15 -20.26 -40.39
CA LEU A 10 -27.60 -20.08 -39.06
C LEU A 10 -27.52 -18.57 -38.76
N VAL A 11 -28.43 -18.06 -37.93
CA VAL A 11 -28.33 -16.70 -37.37
C VAL A 11 -27.29 -16.73 -36.27
N LEU A 12 -26.10 -16.18 -36.54
CA LEU A 12 -25.07 -16.00 -35.51
C LEU A 12 -25.45 -14.86 -34.55
N PRO A 13 -25.23 -15.01 -33.24
CA PRO A 13 -25.57 -13.99 -32.25
C PRO A 13 -24.62 -12.79 -32.35
N PHE A 14 -25.19 -11.58 -32.37
CA PHE A 14 -24.46 -10.33 -32.20
C PHE A 14 -23.89 -10.25 -30.77
N PHE A 15 -22.71 -10.82 -30.55
CA PHE A 15 -21.84 -10.41 -29.45
C PHE A 15 -21.12 -9.14 -29.90
N GLY A 16 -21.75 -7.97 -29.66
CA GLY A 16 -21.03 -6.71 -29.73
C GLY A 16 -19.83 -6.76 -28.78
N PRO A 17 -18.66 -6.19 -29.14
CA PRO A 17 -17.51 -6.17 -28.25
C PRO A 17 -17.93 -5.48 -26.95
N ALA A 18 -17.78 -6.18 -25.83
CA ALA A 18 -17.97 -5.60 -24.51
C ALA A 18 -17.09 -4.35 -24.45
N ALA A 19 -17.71 -3.17 -24.36
CA ALA A 19 -16.99 -1.91 -24.23
C ALA A 19 -15.99 -2.07 -23.07
N ALA A 20 -14.70 -2.00 -23.39
CA ALA A 20 -13.65 -2.14 -22.39
C ALA A 20 -13.92 -1.11 -21.30
N ARG A 21 -14.18 -1.57 -20.07
CA ARG A 21 -14.33 -0.66 -18.94
C ARG A 21 -13.04 0.17 -18.83
N PRO A 22 -13.12 1.50 -18.71
CA PRO A 22 -11.93 2.32 -18.59
C PRO A 22 -11.09 1.82 -17.42
N ALA A 23 -9.78 1.69 -17.64
CA ALA A 23 -8.86 1.27 -16.59
C ALA A 23 -9.00 2.24 -15.39
N PRO A 24 -9.07 1.72 -14.15
CA PRO A 24 -9.17 2.58 -12.97
C PRO A 24 -7.95 3.50 -12.90
N ALA A 25 -8.19 4.76 -12.53
CA ALA A 25 -7.13 5.74 -12.33
C ALA A 25 -6.13 5.22 -11.29
N PRO A 26 -4.82 5.46 -11.49
CA PRO A 26 -3.80 5.01 -10.55
C PRO A 26 -4.02 5.66 -9.18
N ASN A 27 -3.84 4.87 -8.11
CA ASN A 27 -4.00 5.38 -6.75
C ASN A 27 -2.96 6.51 -6.49
N PRO A 28 -3.39 7.71 -6.06
CA PRO A 28 -2.50 8.87 -5.96
C PRO A 28 -1.39 8.70 -4.92
N TYR A 29 -1.57 7.82 -3.92
CA TYR A 29 -0.54 7.57 -2.91
C TYR A 29 0.61 6.70 -3.44
N VAL A 30 0.42 5.99 -4.56
CA VAL A 30 1.46 5.13 -5.16
C VAL A 30 2.67 5.98 -5.55
N GLY A 31 3.86 5.50 -5.22
CA GLY A 31 5.11 6.20 -5.47
C GLY A 31 6.11 6.05 -4.33
N MET A 32 7.23 6.75 -4.49
CA MET A 32 8.27 6.84 -3.48
C MET A 32 8.18 8.18 -2.77
N TRP A 33 8.38 8.16 -1.45
CA TRP A 33 8.17 9.28 -0.55
C TRP A 33 9.33 9.36 0.43
N GLU A 34 9.83 10.56 0.69
CA GLU A 34 10.99 10.76 1.56
C GLU A 34 10.72 11.84 2.61
N TYR A 35 11.11 11.52 3.84
CA TYR A 35 11.36 12.49 4.90
C TYR A 35 12.87 12.61 5.07
N ARG A 36 13.37 13.83 4.98
CA ARG A 36 14.80 14.12 5.04
C ARG A 36 15.09 15.27 6.00
N THR A 37 16.11 15.07 6.82
CA THR A 37 16.81 16.10 7.60
C THR A 37 18.31 15.93 7.40
N ASP A 38 19.13 16.79 7.99
CA ASP A 38 20.59 16.71 7.90
C ASP A 38 21.16 15.36 8.39
N SER A 39 20.45 14.71 9.31
CA SER A 39 20.91 13.49 9.97
C SER A 39 20.05 12.27 9.68
N THR A 40 18.89 12.42 9.05
CA THR A 40 17.90 11.34 8.93
C THR A 40 17.31 11.31 7.53
N LEU A 41 17.26 10.12 6.92
CA LEU A 41 16.50 9.85 5.71
C LEU A 41 15.58 8.65 5.98
N PHE A 42 14.29 8.90 5.88
CA PHE A 42 13.25 7.89 5.93
C PHE A 42 12.55 7.86 4.58
N ARG A 43 12.58 6.71 3.91
CA ARG A 43 11.99 6.52 2.58
C ARG A 43 10.88 5.49 2.67
N VAL A 44 9.74 5.78 2.07
CA VAL A 44 8.61 4.86 1.95
C VAL A 44 8.28 4.69 0.48
N GLN A 45 8.15 3.44 0.03
CA GLN A 45 7.66 3.08 -1.28
C GLN A 45 6.27 2.45 -1.13
N LEU A 46 5.26 3.11 -1.69
CA LEU A 46 3.88 2.64 -1.75
C LEU A 46 3.60 2.04 -3.14
N ARG A 47 2.98 0.86 -3.18
CA ARG A 47 2.66 0.10 -4.40
C ARG A 47 1.24 -0.43 -4.35
N GLU A 48 0.51 -0.30 -5.45
CA GLU A 48 -0.80 -0.92 -5.59
C GLU A 48 -0.64 -2.43 -5.83
N LYS A 49 -1.45 -3.23 -5.14
CA LYS A 49 -1.57 -4.66 -5.32
C LYS A 49 -3.03 -5.01 -5.47
N ARG A 50 -3.40 -5.44 -6.67
CA ARG A 50 -4.77 -5.85 -6.99
C ARG A 50 -5.03 -7.27 -6.52
N ASN A 51 -6.29 -7.56 -6.22
CA ASN A 51 -6.74 -8.88 -5.80
C ASN A 51 -5.91 -9.45 -4.62
N PHE A 52 -5.51 -8.61 -3.67
CA PHE A 52 -4.80 -9.05 -2.49
C PHE A 52 -5.74 -9.88 -1.60
N GLN A 53 -5.31 -11.10 -1.27
CA GLN A 53 -6.03 -11.99 -0.37
C GLN A 53 -5.69 -11.63 1.07
N MET A 54 -6.67 -11.07 1.78
CA MET A 54 -6.57 -10.74 3.20
C MET A 54 -6.58 -12.02 4.08
N PRO A 55 -6.13 -11.95 5.34
CA PRO A 55 -6.16 -13.09 6.27
C PRO A 55 -7.55 -13.69 6.48
N ASN A 56 -8.61 -12.89 6.32
CA ASN A 56 -10.01 -13.34 6.40
C ASN A 56 -10.54 -13.92 5.07
N GLN A 57 -9.66 -14.27 4.13
CA GLN A 57 -9.95 -14.79 2.80
C GLN A 57 -10.66 -13.83 1.84
N LYS A 58 -10.95 -12.58 2.25
CA LYS A 58 -11.51 -11.58 1.35
C LYS A 58 -10.44 -11.12 0.35
N VAL A 59 -10.87 -10.91 -0.89
CA VAL A 59 -10.04 -10.34 -1.94
C VAL A 59 -10.37 -8.86 -2.07
N SER A 60 -9.35 -8.01 -2.08
CA SER A 60 -9.51 -6.58 -2.31
C SER A 60 -8.27 -6.02 -2.97
N ASP A 61 -8.44 -4.96 -3.75
CA ASP A 61 -7.30 -4.15 -4.14
C ASP A 61 -6.75 -3.47 -2.89
N VAL A 62 -5.43 -3.39 -2.79
CA VAL A 62 -4.77 -2.71 -1.68
C VAL A 62 -3.59 -1.88 -2.14
N VAL A 63 -3.15 -0.93 -1.32
CA VAL A 63 -1.79 -0.39 -1.45
C VAL A 63 -0.96 -0.98 -0.31
N LEU A 64 0.23 -1.45 -0.65
CA LEU A 64 1.23 -1.99 0.27
C LEU A 64 2.40 -1.01 0.33
N GLY A 65 2.96 -0.81 1.52
CA GLY A 65 4.18 -0.02 1.67
C GLY A 65 5.41 -0.87 1.92
N SER A 66 6.56 -0.25 1.76
CA SER A 66 7.87 -0.73 2.18
C SER A 66 8.70 0.50 2.55
N TYR A 67 9.64 0.39 3.47
CA TYR A 67 10.41 1.56 3.89
C TYR A 67 11.88 1.23 4.13
N SER A 68 12.68 2.28 4.22
CA SER A 68 14.05 2.25 4.70
C SER A 68 14.34 3.47 5.58
N PHE A 69 15.23 3.30 6.54
CA PHE A 69 15.63 4.37 7.46
C PHE A 69 17.15 4.43 7.54
N SER A 70 17.69 5.64 7.51
CA SER A 70 19.11 5.88 7.76
C SER A 70 19.29 7.07 8.67
N ARG A 71 20.28 6.99 9.56
CA ARG A 71 20.66 8.06 10.47
C ARG A 71 22.16 8.25 10.49
N ASN A 72 22.63 9.49 10.31
CA ASN A 72 24.04 9.84 10.24
C ASN A 72 24.83 8.97 9.23
N GLY A 73 24.25 8.73 8.05
CA GLY A 73 24.85 7.90 7.00
C GLY A 73 24.89 6.39 7.30
N ARG A 74 24.45 5.94 8.48
CA ARG A 74 24.27 4.52 8.80
C ARG A 74 22.86 4.10 8.41
N VAL A 75 22.77 3.16 7.47
CA VAL A 75 21.49 2.55 7.10
C VAL A 75 21.09 1.59 8.23
N VAL A 76 19.94 1.85 8.85
CA VAL A 76 19.23 0.87 9.67
C VAL A 76 18.18 0.30 8.73
N GLU A 77 18.62 -0.61 7.87
CA GLU A 77 17.78 -1.15 6.81
C GLU A 77 16.82 -2.18 7.40
N GLU A 78 15.51 -1.94 7.25
CA GLU A 78 14.48 -2.95 7.43
C GLU A 78 13.41 -2.72 6.38
N THR A 79 13.45 -3.56 5.34
CA THR A 79 12.44 -3.59 4.29
C THR A 79 11.78 -4.96 4.36
N PHE A 80 10.50 -5.02 4.71
CA PHE A 80 9.77 -6.28 4.60
C PHE A 80 9.32 -6.53 3.15
N SER A 81 9.64 -7.72 2.66
CA SER A 81 9.19 -8.27 1.39
C SER A 81 7.75 -8.80 1.52
N GLU A 82 7.05 -8.92 0.39
CA GLU A 82 5.64 -9.33 0.26
C GLU A 82 5.24 -10.67 0.92
N LYS A 83 6.16 -11.40 1.56
CA LYS A 83 5.93 -12.73 2.12
C LYS A 83 6.46 -12.81 3.56
N SER A 84 5.61 -12.48 4.52
CA SER A 84 5.64 -13.16 5.81
C SER A 84 4.34 -13.95 5.96
N ARG A 85 4.46 -15.24 6.29
CA ARG A 85 3.30 -16.11 6.61
C ARG A 85 2.60 -15.69 7.91
N TYR A 86 3.19 -14.77 8.67
CA TYR A 86 2.79 -14.42 10.04
C TYR A 86 2.70 -12.92 10.32
N VAL A 87 3.15 -12.07 9.40
CA VAL A 87 3.19 -10.61 9.59
C VAL A 87 2.60 -9.99 8.33
N ALA A 88 1.50 -9.24 8.48
CA ALA A 88 0.90 -8.54 7.37
C ALA A 88 1.96 -7.66 6.69
N PRO A 89 2.01 -7.56 5.35
CA PRO A 89 2.85 -6.58 4.70
C PRO A 89 2.53 -5.21 5.29
N PHE A 90 3.56 -4.40 5.45
CA PHE A 90 3.44 -3.02 5.89
C PHE A 90 2.23 -2.36 5.24
N GLY A 91 1.33 -1.84 6.09
CA GLY A 91 0.23 -0.99 5.70
C GLY A 91 -0.63 -1.55 4.58
N MET A 92 -1.65 -2.35 4.93
CA MET A 92 -2.68 -2.73 3.96
C MET A 92 -3.72 -1.59 3.88
N LEU A 93 -3.86 -1.02 2.69
CA LEU A 93 -4.74 0.12 2.42
C LEU A 93 -5.88 -0.33 1.55
N LYS A 94 -7.13 0.01 1.84
CA LYS A 94 -8.23 -0.24 0.90
C LYS A 94 -8.40 0.99 0.00
N PRO A 95 -8.33 0.89 -1.34
CA PRO A 95 -8.62 2.01 -2.21
C PRO A 95 -10.09 2.39 -2.03
N GLY A 96 -10.30 3.63 -1.65
CA GLY A 96 -11.58 4.28 -1.46
C GLY A 96 -11.35 5.78 -1.32
N TYR A 97 -12.37 6.56 -1.64
CA TYR A 97 -12.48 8.02 -1.78
C TYR A 97 -12.05 8.88 -0.56
N GLU A 98 -11.06 8.45 0.21
CA GLU A 98 -10.66 9.05 1.47
C GLU A 98 -9.52 10.06 1.23
N THR A 99 -9.74 11.29 1.70
CA THR A 99 -8.73 12.35 1.74
C THR A 99 -7.59 12.06 2.71
N ARG A 100 -7.77 11.07 3.58
CA ARG A 100 -6.83 10.61 4.60
C ARG A 100 -6.71 9.09 4.52
N LEU A 101 -5.49 8.61 4.50
CA LEU A 101 -5.15 7.20 4.35
C LEU A 101 -4.63 6.65 5.68
N SER A 102 -5.38 5.75 6.32
CA SER A 102 -4.94 5.06 7.54
C SER A 102 -4.05 3.86 7.21
N VAL A 103 -2.87 3.78 7.84
CA VAL A 103 -1.81 2.80 7.60
C VAL A 103 -1.42 2.16 8.92
N VAL A 104 -1.23 0.83 8.92
CA VAL A 104 -0.52 0.15 10.01
C VAL A 104 0.95 0.08 9.64
N PHE A 105 1.78 0.78 10.42
CA PHE A 105 3.24 0.76 10.32
C PHE A 105 3.80 -0.32 11.25
N GLN A 106 4.51 -1.28 10.69
CA GLN A 106 5.18 -2.32 11.47
C GLN A 106 6.57 -2.61 10.90
N ASP A 107 7.57 -2.70 11.77
CA ASP A 107 8.91 -3.17 11.39
C ASP A 107 9.02 -4.69 11.41
N GLN A 108 10.15 -5.21 10.92
CA GLN A 108 10.31 -6.66 10.76
C GLN A 108 10.30 -7.43 12.08
N LEU A 109 10.78 -6.79 13.14
CA LEU A 109 10.88 -7.39 14.46
C LEU A 109 9.66 -7.06 15.34
N GLY A 110 8.66 -6.33 14.81
CA GLY A 110 7.52 -5.81 15.57
C GLY A 110 7.88 -4.78 16.66
N LEU A 111 9.10 -4.24 16.65
CA LEU A 111 9.63 -3.29 17.64
C LEU A 111 9.07 -1.89 17.45
N ASN A 112 8.86 -1.48 16.20
CA ASN A 112 8.08 -0.32 15.83
C ASN A 112 6.73 -0.79 15.29
N HIS A 113 5.65 -0.47 16.00
CA HIS A 113 4.28 -0.79 15.61
C HIS A 113 3.38 0.39 15.94
N ALA A 114 2.78 1.01 14.92
CA ALA A 114 1.96 2.20 15.09
C ALA A 114 0.88 2.29 14.03
N ARG A 115 -0.24 2.91 14.39
CA ARG A 115 -1.19 3.39 13.40
C ARG A 115 -0.81 4.80 12.98
N VAL A 116 -0.84 5.03 11.68
CA VAL A 116 -0.40 6.26 11.04
C VAL A 116 -1.47 6.70 10.06
N SER A 117 -1.66 8.00 9.89
CA SER A 117 -2.37 8.55 8.75
C SER A 117 -1.44 9.27 7.79
N LEU A 118 -1.70 9.09 6.49
CA LEU A 118 -1.12 9.84 5.40
C LEU A 118 -2.19 10.74 4.79
N GLN A 119 -1.90 12.01 4.56
CA GLN A 119 -2.84 12.93 3.93
C GLN A 119 -2.10 13.89 3.01
N PHE A 120 -2.64 14.16 1.83
CA PHE A 120 -2.06 15.17 0.95
C PHE A 120 -2.14 16.55 1.60
N LYS A 121 -1.01 17.28 1.57
CA LYS A 121 -0.99 18.67 2.01
C LYS A 121 -1.81 19.51 1.02
N PRO A 122 -2.76 20.34 1.48
CA PRO A 122 -3.60 21.14 0.58
C PRO A 122 -2.76 21.98 -0.39
N GLY A 123 -3.07 21.87 -1.69
CA GLY A 123 -2.35 22.58 -2.75
C GLY A 123 -0.95 22.04 -3.08
N GLN A 124 -0.50 20.95 -2.46
CA GLN A 124 0.83 20.36 -2.68
C GLN A 124 0.71 18.84 -2.94
N PRO A 125 0.46 18.41 -4.19
CA PRO A 125 0.21 17.00 -4.53
C PRO A 125 1.44 16.09 -4.37
N ASP A 126 2.63 16.68 -4.26
CA ASP A 126 3.89 15.98 -4.04
C ASP A 126 4.30 15.96 -2.56
N VAL A 127 3.40 16.34 -1.65
CA VAL A 127 3.65 16.31 -0.21
C VAL A 127 2.55 15.56 0.52
N LEU A 128 2.95 14.51 1.24
CA LEU A 128 2.10 13.81 2.20
C LEU A 128 2.47 14.24 3.62
N VAL A 129 1.48 14.51 4.44
CA VAL A 129 1.62 14.66 5.88
C VAL A 129 1.51 13.27 6.50
N TRP A 130 2.59 12.83 7.14
CA TRP A 130 2.60 11.66 8.01
C TRP A 130 2.18 12.09 9.41
N THR A 131 1.22 11.39 10.00
CA THR A 131 0.81 11.60 11.40
C THR A 131 0.69 10.25 12.10
N ARG A 132 1.46 10.02 13.16
CA ARG A 132 1.27 8.90 14.07
C ARG A 132 0.00 9.16 14.89
N GLU A 133 -1.00 8.30 14.73
CA GLU A 133 -2.27 8.40 15.46
C GLU A 133 -2.11 7.83 16.88
N TYR A 134 -1.57 6.62 16.98
CA TYR A 134 -1.26 5.96 18.25
C TYR A 134 -0.27 4.83 18.06
N ALA A 135 0.47 4.49 19.12
CA ALA A 135 1.27 3.27 19.15
C ALA A 135 0.31 2.07 19.25
N LEU A 136 0.52 1.07 18.39
CA LEU A 136 -0.22 -0.17 18.51
C LEU A 136 0.56 -1.05 19.48
N GLU A 137 -0.04 -1.32 20.64
CA GLU A 137 0.50 -2.31 21.55
C GLU A 137 0.40 -3.67 20.86
N THR A 138 1.52 -4.16 20.35
CA THR A 138 1.68 -5.60 20.18
C THR A 138 1.56 -6.18 21.59
N VAL A 139 0.81 -7.28 21.78
CA VAL A 139 0.80 -8.00 23.07
C VAL A 139 2.25 -8.45 23.34
N ARG A 140 3.00 -7.61 24.05
CA ARG A 140 4.42 -7.74 24.33
C ARG A 140 4.55 -8.57 25.58
N ILE A 141 4.57 -9.89 25.42
CA ILE A 141 5.03 -10.76 26.50
C ILE A 141 6.54 -10.53 26.63
N ASN A 142 6.95 -9.64 27.54
CA ASN A 142 8.33 -9.44 27.99
C ASN A 142 9.40 -9.17 26.90
N ASP A 143 9.26 -8.10 26.11
CA ASP A 143 10.40 -7.61 25.32
C ASP A 143 10.72 -6.14 25.65
N ASN A 144 11.68 -5.94 26.57
CA ASN A 144 12.21 -4.63 26.99
C ASN A 144 13.13 -3.99 25.93
N ARG A 145 13.03 -4.40 24.66
CA ARG A 145 13.88 -3.86 23.59
C ARG A 145 13.44 -2.44 23.21
N PRO A 146 14.37 -1.47 23.18
CA PRO A 146 14.06 -0.11 22.76
C PRO A 146 13.65 -0.07 21.29
N ALA A 147 12.82 0.92 20.92
CA ALA A 147 12.48 1.18 19.52
C ALA A 147 13.77 1.35 18.69
N ARG A 148 13.83 0.71 17.51
CA ARG A 148 15.05 0.73 16.67
C ARG A 148 15.37 2.12 16.12
N PHE A 149 14.35 2.97 15.96
CA PHE A 149 14.49 4.35 15.54
C PHE A 149 13.29 5.16 16.04
N THR A 150 13.43 6.49 16.04
CA THR A 150 12.36 7.40 16.44
C THR A 150 12.14 8.41 15.31
N LEU A 151 10.96 8.38 14.71
CA LEU A 151 10.48 9.43 13.83
C LEU A 151 9.62 10.42 14.63
N PRO A 152 9.53 11.69 14.20
CA PRO A 152 8.56 12.62 14.76
C PRO A 152 7.14 12.06 14.65
N ASN A 153 6.24 12.48 15.55
CA ASN A 153 4.84 12.09 15.47
C ASN A 153 4.17 12.65 14.21
N THR A 154 4.58 13.84 13.76
CA THR A 154 4.09 14.45 12.52
C THR A 154 5.25 14.99 11.71
N PHE A 155 5.28 14.70 10.41
CA PHE A 155 6.28 15.22 9.48
C PHE A 155 5.79 15.14 8.03
N GLU A 156 6.50 15.83 7.13
CA GLU A 156 6.20 15.85 5.72
C GLU A 156 7.05 14.83 4.96
N LEU A 157 6.39 14.06 4.11
CA LEU A 157 6.94 13.14 3.14
C LEU A 157 6.84 13.80 1.77
N VAL A 158 7.97 13.99 1.10
CA VAL A 158 8.04 14.59 -0.24
C VAL A 158 8.15 13.48 -1.27
N ARG A 159 7.37 13.56 -2.35
CA ARG A 159 7.43 12.60 -3.44
C ARG A 159 8.79 12.65 -4.13
N THR A 160 9.38 11.50 -4.37
CA THR A 160 10.59 11.36 -5.17
C THR A 160 10.27 10.63 -6.47
N LYS A 161 10.94 11.05 -7.55
CA LYS A 161 10.78 10.48 -8.90
C LYS A 161 11.41 9.09 -8.99
#